data_AF-L8TV30-F1
#
_entry.id   AF-L8TV30-F1
#
_cell.length_a   1.000
_cell.length_b   1.000
_cell.length_c   1.000
_cell.angle_alpha   90.00
_cell.angle_beta   90.00
_cell.angle_gamma   90.00
#
_symmetry.space_group_name_H-M   'P 1'
#
loop_
_entity.id
_entity.type
_entity.pdbx_description
1 polymer ?
#
loop_
_entity_poly.entity_id
_entity_poly.type
_entity_poly.pdbx_seq_one_letter_code
_entity_poly.pdbx_strand_id
1 'polypeptide(L)'
;MFSLTVRRHFMIAHSLPREAFGPAQALHGATFVAEVSFRRHTLNDDEIVLDIGAAGTVIEEVLAGLNYRNLDEHPDFAGRLSTTEALAQYIAQEVAGKIENHDDGRHLQGIDVTLRENPDAWATYSLDLSA
;
A
#
# COMPACT_ATOMS: atom_id res chain seq x y z
N MET A 1 -6.67 5.14 19.66
CA MET A 1 -6.16 4.17 18.68
C MET A 1 -4.65 4.35 18.62
N PHE A 2 -3.89 3.27 18.71
CA PHE A 2 -2.45 3.27 18.47
C PHE A 2 -2.18 2.94 16.99
N SER A 3 -1.09 3.45 16.45
CA SER A 3 -0.67 3.16 15.08
C SER A 3 0.85 3.00 14.95
N LEU A 4 1.27 2.01 14.17
CA LEU A 4 2.66 1.85 13.72
C LEU A 4 2.72 2.06 12.21
N THR A 5 3.58 2.98 11.76
CA THR A 5 3.80 3.22 10.33
C THR A 5 5.18 2.74 9.91
N VAL A 6 5.22 1.90 8.89
CA VAL A 6 6.45 1.46 8.23
C VAL A 6 6.51 2.07 6.84
N ARG A 7 7.67 2.65 6.51
CA ARG A 7 7.90 3.31 5.22
C ARG A 7 8.79 2.45 4.33
N ARG A 8 8.43 2.36 3.05
CA ARG A 8 9.22 1.77 1.96
C ARG A 8 9.12 2.65 0.72
N HIS A 9 9.85 2.29 -0.33
CA HIS A 9 9.70 2.90 -1.64
C HIS A 9 9.68 1.81 -2.71
N PHE A 10 9.02 2.10 -3.83
CA PHE A 10 9.02 1.25 -5.01
C PHE A 10 8.87 2.11 -6.27
N MET A 11 9.38 1.59 -7.38
CA MET A 11 9.44 2.30 -8.66
C MET A 11 8.61 1.54 -9.69
N ILE A 12 7.80 2.24 -10.48
CA ILE A 12 6.96 1.62 -11.51
C ILE A 12 7.03 2.38 -12.83
N ALA A 13 6.51 1.77 -13.89
CA ALA A 13 5.99 2.45 -15.06
C ALA A 13 4.48 2.17 -15.21
N HIS A 14 3.72 3.12 -15.76
CA HIS A 14 2.31 2.95 -16.13
C HIS A 14 1.82 4.04 -17.10
N SER A 15 0.60 3.88 -17.62
CA SER A 15 -0.13 4.91 -18.34
C SER A 15 -1.58 5.01 -17.86
N LEU A 16 -2.16 6.21 -17.96
CA LEU A 16 -3.53 6.49 -17.53
C LEU A 16 -4.38 6.93 -18.73
N PRO A 17 -5.02 5.99 -19.47
CA PRO A 17 -5.54 6.23 -20.83
C PRO A 17 -6.77 7.15 -20.93
N ARG A 18 -7.33 7.65 -19.82
CA ARG A 18 -8.50 8.55 -19.89
C ARG A 18 -8.03 9.98 -20.18
N GLU A 19 -8.78 10.70 -21.02
CA GLU A 19 -8.46 12.07 -21.45
C GLU A 19 -8.22 13.04 -20.27
N ALA A 20 -8.93 12.84 -19.15
CA ALA A 20 -8.80 13.62 -17.93
C ALA A 20 -7.37 13.64 -17.34
N PHE A 21 -6.52 12.67 -17.69
CA PHE A 21 -5.15 12.57 -17.17
C PHE A 21 -4.11 13.31 -18.02
N GLY A 22 -4.52 13.95 -19.13
CA GLY A 22 -3.64 14.83 -19.91
C GLY A 22 -2.33 14.11 -20.31
N PRO A 23 -1.14 14.66 -19.99
CA PRO A 23 0.15 14.02 -20.31
C PRO A 23 0.35 12.62 -19.71
N ALA A 24 -0.29 12.29 -18.58
CA ALA A 24 -0.16 10.98 -17.94
C ALA A 24 -0.86 9.85 -18.72
N GLN A 25 -1.54 10.17 -19.83
CA GLN A 25 -1.97 9.19 -20.83
C GLN A 25 -0.79 8.49 -21.51
N ALA A 26 0.39 9.12 -21.60
CA ALA A 26 1.59 8.48 -22.10
C ALA A 26 2.22 7.58 -21.04
N LEU A 27 2.95 6.55 -21.47
CA LEU A 27 3.76 5.72 -20.57
C LEU A 27 4.78 6.61 -19.85
N HIS A 28 4.75 6.57 -18.53
CA HIS A 28 5.68 7.29 -17.66
C HIS A 28 5.96 6.44 -16.41
N GLY A 29 6.78 6.96 -15.51
CA GLY A 29 7.11 6.26 -14.27
C GLY A 29 6.96 7.15 -13.04
N ALA A 30 6.90 6.48 -11.89
CA ALA A 30 6.82 7.12 -10.58
C ALA A 30 7.70 6.37 -9.58
N THR A 31 8.34 7.12 -8.68
CA THR A 31 8.90 6.55 -7.46
C THR A 31 7.92 6.86 -6.34
N PHE A 32 7.25 5.82 -5.84
CA PHE A 32 6.35 5.96 -4.72
C PHE A 32 7.09 5.79 -3.41
N VAL A 33 6.85 6.70 -2.47
CA VAL A 33 7.04 6.43 -1.05
C VAL A 33 5.75 5.82 -0.51
N ALA A 34 5.83 4.58 -0.05
CA ALA A 34 4.73 3.87 0.57
C ALA A 34 4.84 3.95 2.09
N GLU A 35 3.86 4.57 2.73
CA GLU A 35 3.69 4.64 4.18
C GLU A 35 2.51 3.74 4.55
N VAL A 36 2.78 2.61 5.20
CA VAL A 36 1.75 1.65 5.61
C VAL A 36 1.60 1.73 7.12
N SER A 37 0.44 2.16 7.56
CA SER A 37 0.06 2.28 8.97
C SER A 37 -0.84 1.14 9.38
N PHE A 38 -0.50 0.45 10.46
CA PHE A 38 -1.33 -0.56 11.09
C PHE A 38 -1.95 0.03 12.36
N ARG A 39 -3.25 -0.12 12.55
CA ARG A 39 -4.02 0.49 13.65
C ARG A 39 -4.55 -0.58 14.61
N ARG A 40 -4.48 -0.35 15.93
CA ARG A 40 -5.19 -1.15 16.94
C ARG A 40 -5.67 -0.33 18.14
N HIS A 41 -6.66 -0.82 18.88
CA HIS A 41 -7.22 -0.08 20.02
C HIS A 41 -6.31 -0.07 21.26
N THR A 42 -5.75 -1.23 21.61
CA THR A 42 -4.88 -1.44 22.77
C THR A 42 -3.60 -2.12 22.30
N LEU A 43 -2.46 -1.82 22.92
CA LEU A 43 -1.19 -2.50 22.62
C LEU A 43 -1.27 -4.00 22.96
N ASN A 44 -0.38 -4.81 22.37
CA ASN A 44 -0.23 -6.22 22.75
C ASN A 44 0.54 -6.36 24.09
N ASP A 45 0.80 -7.60 24.50
CA ASP A 45 1.49 -7.91 25.76
C ASP A 45 2.95 -7.39 25.82
N ASP A 46 3.54 -7.07 24.66
CA ASP A 46 4.86 -6.47 24.51
C ASP A 46 4.82 -4.92 24.43
N GLU A 47 3.68 -4.29 24.73
CA GLU A 47 3.46 -2.84 24.64
C GLU A 47 3.70 -2.24 23.24
N ILE A 48 3.42 -3.00 22.17
CA ILE A 48 3.54 -2.55 20.77
C ILE A 48 2.25 -2.73 19.97
N VAL A 49 2.22 -2.15 18.76
CA VAL A 49 1.10 -2.31 17.83
C VAL A 49 1.15 -3.67 17.15
N LEU A 50 2.31 -4.00 16.58
CA LEU A 50 2.68 -5.31 16.04
C LEU A 50 4.20 -5.35 15.92
N ASP A 51 4.76 -6.55 15.76
CA ASP A 51 6.18 -6.71 15.43
C ASP A 51 6.55 -5.95 14.14
N ILE A 52 7.53 -5.04 14.24
CA ILE A 52 7.94 -4.18 13.13
C ILE A 52 8.69 -4.95 12.03
N GLY A 53 9.34 -6.07 12.38
CA GLY A 53 10.01 -6.95 11.41
C GLY A 53 9.01 -7.70 10.55
N ALA A 54 7.95 -8.23 11.16
CA ALA A 54 6.81 -8.84 10.46
C ALA A 54 6.12 -7.82 9.55
N ALA A 55 5.82 -6.62 10.07
CA ALA A 55 5.25 -5.53 9.29
C ALA A 55 6.10 -5.20 8.05
N GLY A 56 7.42 -5.03 8.25
CA GLY A 56 8.37 -4.75 7.17
C GLY A 56 8.42 -5.84 6.12
N THR A 57 8.46 -7.11 6.54
CA THR A 57 8.51 -8.27 5.65
C THR A 57 7.27 -8.36 4.77
N VAL A 58 6.07 -8.24 5.36
CA VAL A 58 4.81 -8.28 4.60
C VAL A 58 4.75 -7.16 3.57
N ILE A 59 5.13 -5.93 3.95
CA ILE A 59 5.14 -4.79 3.01
C ILE A 59 6.13 -5.05 1.87
N GLU A 60 7.34 -5.54 2.18
CA GLU A 60 8.35 -5.84 1.15
C GLU A 60 7.89 -6.92 0.17
N GLU A 61 7.24 -7.99 0.65
CA GLU A 61 6.69 -9.02 -0.21
C GLU A 61 5.64 -8.47 -1.19
N VAL A 62 4.71 -7.64 -0.70
CA VAL A 62 3.68 -7.01 -1.54
C VAL A 62 4.31 -6.08 -2.56
N LEU A 63 5.22 -5.21 -2.12
CA LEU A 63 5.86 -4.23 -2.99
C LEU A 63 6.80 -4.89 -4.00
N ALA A 64 7.40 -6.05 -3.72
CA ALA A 64 8.23 -6.77 -4.66
C ALA A 64 7.47 -7.21 -5.93
N GLY A 65 6.16 -7.44 -5.83
CA GLY A 65 5.30 -7.70 -6.99
C GLY A 65 5.15 -6.49 -7.92
N LEU A 66 5.24 -5.27 -7.37
CA LEU A 66 5.05 -4.01 -8.09
C LEU A 66 6.38 -3.37 -8.52
N ASN A 67 7.44 -3.55 -7.74
CA ASN A 67 8.68 -2.82 -7.88
C ASN A 67 9.41 -3.17 -9.19
N TYR A 68 9.87 -2.15 -9.90
CA TYR A 68 10.49 -2.22 -11.22
C TYR A 68 9.61 -2.92 -12.28
N ARG A 69 8.29 -2.75 -12.23
CA ARG A 69 7.34 -3.30 -13.20
C ARG A 69 6.60 -2.22 -13.99
N ASN A 70 6.18 -2.59 -15.20
CA ASN A 70 5.15 -1.87 -15.94
C ASN A 70 3.77 -2.37 -15.47
N LEU A 71 2.98 -1.51 -14.84
CA LEU A 71 1.66 -1.90 -14.32
C LEU A 71 0.61 -2.05 -15.40
N ASP A 72 0.83 -1.51 -16.60
CA ASP A 72 -0.06 -1.73 -17.75
C ASP A 72 -0.06 -3.21 -18.19
N GLU A 73 1.01 -3.95 -17.88
CA GLU A 73 1.19 -5.36 -18.20
C GLU A 73 0.92 -6.29 -16.99
N HIS A 74 0.69 -5.70 -15.82
CA HIS A 74 0.56 -6.46 -14.58
C HIS A 74 -0.85 -7.07 -14.47
N PRO A 75 -0.98 -8.38 -14.21
CA PRO A 75 -2.26 -9.08 -14.29
C PRO A 75 -3.33 -8.51 -13.37
N ASP A 76 -2.97 -8.06 -12.17
CA ASP A 76 -3.92 -7.50 -11.20
C ASP A 76 -4.50 -6.13 -11.58
N PHE A 77 -3.90 -5.48 -12.59
CA PHE A 77 -4.36 -4.22 -13.16
C PHE A 77 -4.96 -4.36 -14.56
N ALA A 78 -5.17 -5.59 -15.04
CA ALA A 78 -5.82 -5.82 -16.34
C ALA A 78 -7.22 -5.19 -16.37
N GLY A 79 -7.42 -4.21 -17.26
CA GLY A 79 -8.69 -3.47 -17.39
C GLY A 79 -8.97 -2.48 -16.25
N ARG A 80 -8.00 -2.20 -15.38
CA ARG A 80 -8.11 -1.27 -14.24
C ARG A 80 -7.07 -0.17 -14.38
N LEU A 81 -7.38 1.01 -13.84
CA LEU A 81 -6.39 2.09 -13.75
C LEU A 81 -5.47 1.85 -12.55
N SER A 82 -4.19 2.16 -12.72
CA SER A 82 -3.16 2.13 -11.68
C SER A 82 -2.90 3.53 -11.11
N THR A 83 -3.97 4.29 -10.83
CA THR A 83 -3.82 5.59 -10.14
C THR A 83 -3.27 5.39 -8.73
N THR A 84 -2.74 6.45 -8.13
CA THR A 84 -2.16 6.42 -6.79
C THR A 84 -3.15 5.96 -5.72
N GLU A 85 -4.43 6.34 -5.84
CA GLU A 85 -5.52 5.83 -4.99
C GLU A 85 -5.75 4.33 -5.18
N ALA A 86 -5.81 3.87 -6.44
CA ALA A 86 -6.06 2.47 -6.75
C ALA A 86 -4.89 1.57 -6.29
N LEU A 87 -3.66 2.06 -6.40
CA LEU A 87 -2.47 1.39 -5.88
C LEU A 87 -2.47 1.35 -4.34
N ALA A 88 -2.83 2.44 -3.68
CA ALA A 88 -2.96 2.46 -2.22
C ALA A 88 -3.99 1.43 -1.74
N GLN A 89 -5.14 1.34 -2.42
CA GLN A 89 -6.16 0.33 -2.14
C GLN A 89 -5.64 -1.09 -2.34
N TYR A 90 -5.01 -1.37 -3.49
CA TYR A 90 -4.43 -2.68 -3.79
C TYR A 90 -3.42 -3.11 -2.72
N ILE A 91 -2.48 -2.24 -2.36
CA ILE A 91 -1.46 -2.53 -1.35
C ILE A 91 -2.12 -2.79 0.01
N ALA A 92 -3.14 -2.02 0.41
CA ALA A 92 -3.82 -2.23 1.68
C ALA A 92 -4.49 -3.61 1.74
N GLN A 93 -5.14 -4.03 0.65
CA GLN A 93 -5.82 -5.32 0.55
C GLN A 93 -4.84 -6.49 0.58
N GLU A 94 -3.74 -6.40 -0.17
CA GLU A 94 -2.70 -7.45 -0.19
C GLU A 94 -1.97 -7.55 1.15
N VAL A 95 -1.65 -6.41 1.78
CA VAL A 95 -1.06 -6.39 3.13
C VAL A 95 -2.03 -6.99 4.14
N ALA A 96 -3.32 -6.65 4.09
CA ALA A 96 -4.33 -7.23 4.98
C ALA A 96 -4.38 -8.76 4.91
N GLY A 97 -4.47 -9.31 3.68
CA GLY A 97 -4.55 -10.76 3.48
C GLY A 97 -3.31 -11.52 3.94
N LYS A 98 -2.13 -10.88 3.90
CA LYS A 98 -0.88 -11.47 4.40
C LYS A 98 -0.73 -11.32 5.90
N ILE A 99 -0.99 -10.14 6.45
CA ILE A 99 -0.74 -9.84 7.87
C ILE A 99 -1.68 -10.62 8.78
N GLU A 100 -2.89 -10.99 8.34
CA GLU A 100 -3.83 -11.80 9.12
C GLU A 100 -3.24 -13.15 9.58
N ASN A 101 -2.23 -13.67 8.86
CA ASN A 101 -1.56 -14.92 9.22
C ASN A 101 -0.50 -14.76 10.32
N HIS A 102 -0.20 -13.54 10.76
CA HIS A 102 0.68 -13.25 11.89
C HIS A 102 -0.10 -13.13 13.21
N ASP A 103 0.55 -13.44 14.33
CA ASP A 103 -0.08 -13.52 15.66
C ASP A 103 -0.84 -12.24 16.04
N ASP A 104 -0.26 -11.06 15.79
CA ASP A 104 -0.91 -9.77 16.07
C ASP A 104 -1.85 -9.29 14.97
N GLY A 105 -1.77 -9.85 13.76
CA GLY A 105 -2.47 -9.34 12.58
C GLY A 105 -3.99 -9.36 12.73
N ARG A 106 -4.52 -10.41 13.37
CA ARG A 106 -5.97 -10.57 13.62
C ARG A 106 -6.54 -9.57 14.63
N HIS A 107 -5.69 -8.91 15.40
CA HIS A 107 -6.10 -7.93 16.43
C HIS A 107 -6.07 -6.49 15.91
N LEU A 108 -5.58 -6.28 14.69
CA LEU A 108 -5.59 -4.99 14.03
C LEU A 108 -7.03 -4.56 13.69
N GLN A 109 -7.25 -3.25 13.75
CA GLN A 109 -8.54 -2.61 13.44
C GLN A 109 -8.57 -2.01 12.04
N GLY A 110 -7.39 -1.76 11.46
CA GLY A 110 -7.32 -1.17 10.14
C GLY A 110 -5.91 -1.00 9.64
N ILE A 111 -5.82 -0.74 8.34
CA ILE A 111 -4.58 -0.45 7.62
C ILE A 111 -4.82 0.83 6.82
N ASP A 112 -3.91 1.79 6.94
CA ASP A 112 -3.89 2.96 6.06
C ASP A 112 -2.65 2.87 5.17
N VAL A 113 -2.82 3.04 3.86
CA VAL A 113 -1.72 3.10 2.91
C VAL A 113 -1.71 4.48 2.30
N THR A 114 -0.64 5.23 2.55
CA THR A 114 -0.36 6.50 1.89
C THR A 114 0.73 6.31 0.85
N LEU A 115 0.45 6.68 -0.40
CA LEU A 115 1.41 6.69 -1.49
C LEU A 115 1.73 8.12 -1.89
N ARG A 116 3.02 8.47 -1.86
CA ARG A 116 3.54 9.76 -2.33
C ARG A 116 4.25 9.54 -3.66
N GLU A 117 3.62 9.93 -4.76
CA GLU A 117 4.25 9.98 -6.10
C GLU A 117 5.16 11.20 -6.27
N ASN A 118 4.90 12.23 -5.46
CA ASN A 118 5.41 13.58 -5.53
C ASN A 118 5.62 14.06 -4.08
N PRO A 119 6.69 14.82 -3.76
CA PRO A 119 6.83 15.45 -2.44
C PRO A 119 5.60 16.26 -1.98
N ASP A 120 4.89 16.88 -2.91
CA ASP A 120 3.77 17.79 -2.70
C ASP A 120 2.38 17.17 -2.96
N ALA A 121 2.30 15.91 -3.43
CA ALA A 121 1.01 15.24 -3.69
C ALA A 121 1.04 13.75 -3.33
N TRP A 122 -0.02 13.30 -2.66
CA TRP A 122 -0.18 11.93 -2.21
C TRP A 122 -1.65 11.52 -2.16
N ALA A 123 -1.89 10.22 -2.15
CA ALA A 123 -3.21 9.67 -1.86
C ALA A 123 -3.12 8.66 -0.72
N THR A 124 -4.22 8.53 0.02
CA THR A 124 -4.35 7.57 1.11
C THR A 124 -5.62 6.74 0.94
N TYR A 125 -5.49 5.42 1.11
CA TYR A 125 -6.61 4.52 1.29
C TYR A 125 -6.62 3.98 2.71
N SER A 126 -7.79 4.04 3.37
CA SER A 126 -8.02 3.49 4.70
C SER A 126 -8.91 2.27 4.59
N LEU A 127 -8.38 1.13 5.03
CA LEU A 127 -9.08 -0.13 5.17
C LEU A 127 -9.38 -0.35 6.66
N ASP A 128 -10.64 -0.61 6.99
CA ASP A 128 -11.01 -1.14 8.30
C ASP A 128 -11.06 -2.67 8.20
N LEU A 129 -10.42 -3.35 9.16
CA LEU A 129 -10.30 -4.81 9.20
C LEU A 129 -11.38 -5.46 10.08
N SER A 130 -12.04 -4.67 10.92
CA SER A 130 -13.14 -5.10 11.76
C SER A 130 -14.49 -4.96 11.04
N ALA A 131 -15.16 -6.10 10.82
CA ALA A 131 -16.61 -6.23 10.77
C ALA A 131 -17.04 -7.18 11.91
#